data_AF-A0A259CWN9-F1
#
_entry.id   AF-A0A259CWN9-F1
#
_cell.length_a   1.000
_cell.length_b   1.000
_cell.length_c   1.000
_cell.angle_alpha   90.00
_cell.angle_beta   90.00
_cell.angle_gamma   90.00
#
_symmetry.space_group_name_H-M   'P 1'
#
loop_
_entity.id
_entity.type
_entity.pdbx_description
1 polymer ?
#
loop_
_entity_poly.entity_id
_entity_poly.type
_entity_poly.pdbx_seq_one_letter_code
_entity_poly.pdbx_strand_id
1 'polypeptide(L)'
;MSRVLIAVILCMQSHALFAATSDGRWQLGIGDPTIWGWLTVGMYLLAMGRCFVKANTNRQAETAYLFWTFLGWFLLLLAINKQLDLQTVFTLGLKQMAIAQGWYEQRRALQIVFVVCIGLTMLVLLLTLRIVLFNLWRQYKLVWMGLFLLSAFILIRAASFHHIDIFIRESLFGLELNVVLENLALLMIILGTFWHRPSSKFAERTFSNTVRTLKDYYEASKPGDPVFCPRCATKANAKAAHERTFKCKYCAFKYLVYVTD
;
A
#
# COMPACT_ATOMS: atom_id res chain seq x y z
N MET A 1 -31.09 -6.01 -19.84
CA MET A 1 -30.41 -5.91 -18.52
C MET A 1 -30.91 -6.92 -17.46
N SER A 2 -31.49 -8.09 -17.81
CA SER A 2 -32.28 -8.86 -16.83
C SER A 2 -32.03 -10.38 -16.75
N ARG A 3 -31.14 -10.99 -17.56
CA ARG A 3 -30.87 -12.44 -17.45
C ARG A 3 -29.44 -12.80 -17.06
N VAL A 4 -28.45 -12.02 -17.52
CA VAL A 4 -27.04 -12.22 -17.15
C VAL A 4 -26.79 -11.86 -15.68
N LEU A 5 -27.39 -10.78 -15.19
CA LEU A 5 -27.25 -10.38 -13.78
C LEU A 5 -27.89 -11.41 -12.84
N ILE A 6 -29.06 -11.93 -13.20
CA ILE A 6 -29.76 -12.96 -12.44
C ILE A 6 -29.02 -14.31 -12.54
N ALA A 7 -28.48 -14.66 -13.71
CA ALA A 7 -27.66 -15.87 -13.86
C ALA A 7 -26.33 -15.78 -13.10
N VAL A 8 -25.69 -14.60 -13.02
CA VAL A 8 -24.50 -14.39 -12.19
C VAL A 8 -24.85 -14.47 -10.70
N ILE A 9 -25.98 -13.89 -10.28
CA ILE A 9 -26.45 -13.96 -8.89
C ILE A 9 -26.85 -15.40 -8.51
N LEU A 10 -27.50 -16.14 -9.41
CA LEU A 10 -27.90 -17.54 -9.20
C LEU A 10 -26.72 -18.53 -9.28
N CYS A 11 -25.73 -18.31 -10.18
CA CYS A 11 -24.48 -19.09 -10.18
C CYS A 11 -23.59 -18.78 -8.97
N MET A 12 -23.66 -17.57 -8.40
CA MET A 12 -22.96 -17.26 -7.15
C MET A 12 -23.68 -17.81 -5.90
N GLN A 13 -24.99 -18.12 -5.99
CA GLN A 13 -25.76 -18.78 -4.94
C GLN A 13 -25.70 -20.32 -4.98
N SER A 14 -25.20 -20.95 -6.04
CA SER A 14 -25.10 -22.41 -6.13
C SER A 14 -23.92 -22.95 -5.30
N HIS A 15 -24.22 -23.19 -4.03
CA HIS A 15 -23.56 -24.04 -3.04
C HIS A 15 -22.84 -25.28 -3.59
N ALA A 16 -21.52 -25.21 -3.79
CA ALA A 16 -20.68 -26.42 -3.95
C ALA A 16 -19.17 -26.24 -3.66
N LEU A 17 -18.71 -25.13 -3.05
CA LEU A 17 -17.32 -24.97 -2.59
C LEU A 17 -17.30 -24.33 -1.21
N PHE A 18 -17.96 -25.01 -0.28
CA PHE A 18 -17.94 -24.66 1.13
C PHE A 18 -16.57 -24.93 1.72
N ALA A 19 -16.11 -24.07 2.63
CA ALA A 19 -15.14 -24.44 3.63
C ALA A 19 -15.76 -25.51 4.54
N ALA A 20 -15.74 -26.76 4.08
CA ALA A 20 -16.14 -27.91 4.87
C ALA A 20 -14.90 -28.42 5.60
N THR A 21 -14.83 -28.19 6.90
CA THR A 21 -14.12 -29.15 7.75
C THR A 21 -14.92 -30.46 7.69
N SER A 22 -14.68 -31.30 6.69
CA SER A 22 -15.10 -32.70 6.76
C SER A 22 -14.04 -33.41 7.59
N ASP A 23 -14.47 -33.95 8.74
CA ASP A 23 -13.68 -34.89 9.55
C ASP A 23 -12.37 -34.33 10.13
N GLY A 24 -12.34 -33.04 10.50
CA GLY A 24 -11.19 -32.45 11.21
C GLY A 24 -9.93 -32.23 10.36
N ARG A 25 -10.01 -32.41 9.04
CA ARG A 25 -8.94 -32.10 8.08
C ARG A 25 -9.25 -30.81 7.32
N TRP A 26 -8.24 -29.97 7.13
CA TRP A 26 -8.35 -28.74 6.35
C TRP A 26 -8.42 -29.09 4.85
N GLN A 27 -9.47 -28.65 4.16
CA GLN A 27 -9.63 -28.76 2.71
C GLN A 27 -9.60 -27.36 2.09
N LEU A 28 -9.08 -27.22 0.86
CA LEU A 28 -9.02 -25.95 0.13
C LEU A 28 -10.44 -25.40 -0.07
N GLY A 29 -10.83 -24.41 0.73
CA GLY A 29 -12.15 -23.77 0.68
C GLY A 29 -12.03 -22.25 0.67
N ILE A 30 -13.02 -21.58 0.09
CA ILE A 30 -13.11 -20.12 0.01
C ILE A 30 -13.37 -19.57 1.42
N GLY A 31 -12.50 -18.68 1.92
CA GLY A 31 -12.51 -18.23 3.32
C GLY A 31 -13.75 -17.45 3.76
N ASP A 32 -14.35 -16.64 2.88
CA ASP A 32 -15.56 -15.86 3.19
C ASP A 32 -16.44 -15.70 1.93
N PRO A 33 -17.47 -16.55 1.75
CA PRO A 33 -18.31 -16.54 0.55
C PRO A 33 -19.35 -15.41 0.55
N THR A 34 -19.27 -14.44 1.47
CA THR A 34 -20.16 -13.29 1.48
C THR A 34 -19.96 -12.38 0.28
N ILE A 35 -21.03 -11.69 -0.14
CA ILE A 35 -20.98 -10.66 -1.19
C ILE A 35 -19.93 -9.60 -0.83
N TRP A 36 -19.80 -9.26 0.46
CA TRP A 36 -18.83 -8.31 0.98
C TRP A 36 -17.38 -8.81 0.90
N GLY A 37 -17.13 -10.10 1.12
CA GLY A 37 -15.83 -10.73 0.90
C GLY A 37 -15.37 -10.60 -0.55
N TRP A 38 -16.24 -10.95 -1.50
CA TRP A 38 -15.96 -10.82 -2.94
C TRP A 38 -15.81 -9.36 -3.40
N LEU A 39 -16.62 -8.44 -2.85
CA LEU A 39 -16.47 -7.00 -3.11
C LEU A 39 -15.07 -6.52 -2.71
N THR A 40 -14.61 -6.93 -1.53
CA THR A 40 -13.29 -6.55 -1.01
C THR A 40 -12.16 -7.09 -1.89
N VAL A 41 -12.26 -8.34 -2.37
CA VAL A 41 -11.32 -8.90 -3.36
C VAL A 41 -11.33 -8.09 -4.65
N GLY A 42 -12.51 -7.73 -5.15
CA GLY A 42 -12.64 -6.84 -6.31
C GLY A 42 -11.91 -5.51 -6.09
N MET A 43 -12.07 -4.90 -4.91
CA MET A 43 -11.38 -3.67 -4.53
C MET A 43 -9.85 -3.83 -4.48
N TYR A 44 -9.33 -4.95 -3.96
CA TYR A 44 -7.90 -5.24 -4.01
C TYR A 44 -7.38 -5.36 -5.44
N LEU A 45 -8.08 -6.09 -6.31
CA LEU A 45 -7.69 -6.27 -7.70
C LEU A 45 -7.75 -4.95 -8.48
N LEU A 46 -8.76 -4.12 -8.21
CA LEU A 46 -8.85 -2.77 -8.76
C LEU A 46 -7.68 -1.90 -8.29
N ALA A 47 -7.38 -1.89 -6.99
CA ALA A 47 -6.26 -1.15 -6.43
C ALA A 47 -4.91 -1.63 -7.03
N MET A 48 -4.71 -2.94 -7.14
CA MET A 48 -3.55 -3.55 -7.79
C MET A 48 -3.41 -3.10 -9.25
N GLY A 49 -4.47 -3.23 -10.06
CA GLY A 49 -4.46 -2.81 -11.46
C GLY A 49 -4.13 -1.33 -11.61
N ARG A 50 -4.70 -0.48 -10.75
CA ARG A 50 -4.42 0.96 -10.73
C ARG A 50 -2.97 1.26 -10.34
N CYS A 51 -2.38 0.49 -9.41
CA CYS A 51 -0.97 0.59 -9.07
C CYS A 51 -0.08 0.24 -10.27
N PHE A 52 -0.35 -0.85 -10.99
CA PHE A 52 0.44 -1.22 -12.17
C PHE A 52 0.32 -0.22 -13.33
N VAL A 53 -0.87 0.31 -13.58
CA VAL A 53 -1.05 1.42 -14.55
C VAL A 53 -0.19 2.62 -14.16
N LYS A 54 -0.16 2.96 -12.86
CA LYS A 54 0.66 4.07 -12.37
C LYS A 54 2.16 3.77 -12.40
N ALA A 55 2.57 2.52 -12.19
CA ALA A 55 3.94 2.07 -12.39
C ALA A 55 4.37 2.30 -13.84
N ASN A 56 3.59 1.79 -14.80
CA ASN A 56 3.89 1.93 -16.22
C ASN A 56 3.92 3.41 -16.68
N THR A 57 3.04 4.25 -16.13
CA THR A 57 3.04 5.71 -16.40
C THR A 57 4.31 6.39 -15.88
N ASN A 58 4.89 5.90 -14.78
CA ASN A 58 6.07 6.48 -14.14
C ASN A 58 7.35 5.68 -14.44
N ARG A 59 7.40 4.94 -15.55
CA ARG A 59 8.53 4.06 -15.89
C ARG A 59 9.89 4.77 -15.96
N GLN A 60 9.90 6.07 -16.26
CA GLN A 60 11.11 6.90 -16.29
C GLN A 60 11.64 7.30 -14.90
N ALA A 61 10.78 7.23 -13.87
CA ALA A 61 11.13 7.54 -12.49
C ALA A 61 11.27 6.22 -11.71
N GLU A 62 12.49 5.68 -11.65
CA GLU A 62 12.81 4.37 -11.08
C GLU A 62 12.20 4.15 -9.68
N THR A 63 12.34 5.13 -8.78
CA THR A 63 11.78 5.05 -7.42
C THR A 63 10.25 4.98 -7.38
N ALA A 64 9.57 5.69 -8.28
CA ALA A 64 8.12 5.64 -8.39
C ALA A 64 7.65 4.33 -9.01
N TYR A 65 8.34 3.87 -10.06
CA TYR A 65 8.06 2.59 -10.69
C TYR A 65 8.17 1.43 -9.69
N LEU A 66 9.26 1.37 -8.92
CA LEU A 66 9.49 0.34 -7.90
C LEU A 66 8.42 0.40 -6.81
N PHE A 67 8.07 1.59 -6.31
CA PHE A 67 7.02 1.76 -5.31
C PHE A 67 5.67 1.20 -5.78
N TRP A 68 5.21 1.61 -6.95
CA TRP A 68 3.90 1.20 -7.48
C TRP A 68 3.86 -0.29 -7.83
N THR A 69 4.97 -0.83 -8.34
CA THR A 69 5.09 -2.27 -8.63
C THR A 69 5.06 -3.09 -7.34
N PHE A 70 5.83 -2.67 -6.33
CA PHE A 70 5.85 -3.32 -5.02
C PHE A 70 4.48 -3.27 -4.35
N LEU A 71 3.82 -2.11 -4.35
CA LEU A 71 2.48 -1.94 -3.78
C LEU A 71 1.44 -2.80 -4.51
N GLY A 72 1.52 -2.90 -5.84
CA GLY A 72 0.65 -3.77 -6.63
C GLY A 72 0.79 -5.25 -6.23
N TRP A 73 2.02 -5.75 -6.17
CA TRP A 73 2.28 -7.13 -5.72
C TRP A 73 1.87 -7.37 -4.27
N PHE A 74 2.11 -6.42 -3.38
CA PHE A 74 1.68 -6.50 -2.00
C PHE A 74 0.15 -6.62 -1.88
N LEU A 75 -0.61 -5.80 -2.61
CA LEU A 75 -2.07 -5.87 -2.64
C LEU A 75 -2.59 -7.18 -3.24
N LEU A 76 -1.92 -7.74 -4.25
CA LEU A 76 -2.26 -9.05 -4.80
C LEU A 76 -2.06 -10.16 -3.77
N LEU A 77 -0.92 -10.15 -3.06
CA LEU A 77 -0.66 -11.11 -1.99
C LEU A 77 -1.72 -11.02 -0.89
N LEU A 78 -2.17 -9.81 -0.53
CA LEU A 78 -3.27 -9.63 0.42
C LEU A 78 -4.62 -10.13 -0.11
N ALA A 79 -4.93 -9.93 -1.39
CA ALA A 79 -6.15 -10.45 -2.01
C ALA A 79 -6.19 -11.99 -1.98
N ILE A 80 -5.05 -12.62 -2.32
CA ILE A 80 -4.89 -14.07 -2.23
C ILE A 80 -5.00 -14.52 -0.78
N ASN A 81 -4.31 -13.84 0.15
CA ASN A 81 -4.35 -14.16 1.57
C ASN A 81 -5.77 -14.09 2.16
N LYS A 82 -6.56 -13.08 1.75
CA LYS A 82 -7.96 -12.92 2.14
C LYS A 82 -8.81 -14.12 1.73
N GLN A 83 -8.60 -14.65 0.53
CA GLN A 83 -9.35 -15.81 0.02
C GLN A 83 -8.88 -17.13 0.60
N LEU A 84 -7.56 -17.30 0.75
CA LEU A 84 -6.95 -18.53 1.25
C LEU A 84 -7.12 -18.70 2.77
N ASP A 85 -7.57 -17.65 3.46
CA ASP A 85 -7.63 -17.51 4.91
C ASP A 85 -6.46 -18.23 5.60
N LEU A 86 -5.25 -17.82 5.20
CA LEU A 86 -3.96 -18.41 5.61
C LEU A 86 -3.84 -18.51 7.14
N GLN A 87 -4.54 -17.63 7.83
CA GLN A 87 -4.63 -17.57 9.27
C GLN A 87 -5.37 -18.78 9.88
N THR A 88 -6.49 -19.20 9.28
CA THR A 88 -7.22 -20.41 9.67
C THR A 88 -6.42 -21.66 9.36
N VAL A 89 -5.76 -21.71 8.18
CA VAL A 89 -4.82 -22.79 7.82
C VAL A 89 -3.75 -22.95 8.89
N PHE A 90 -3.07 -21.84 9.22
CA PHE A 90 -1.98 -21.83 10.17
C PHE A 90 -2.43 -22.24 11.57
N THR A 91 -3.58 -21.73 12.03
CA THR A 91 -4.11 -22.04 13.36
C THR A 91 -4.52 -23.51 13.50
N LEU A 92 -5.17 -24.07 12.47
CA LEU A 92 -5.54 -25.49 12.46
C LEU A 92 -4.33 -26.41 12.32
N GLY A 93 -3.35 -26.05 11.49
CA GLY A 93 -2.09 -26.78 11.38
C GLY A 93 -1.31 -26.77 12.69
N LEU A 94 -1.19 -25.61 13.35
CA LEU A 94 -0.59 -25.50 14.68
C LEU A 94 -1.36 -26.32 15.72
N LYS A 95 -2.69 -26.33 15.68
CA LYS A 95 -3.51 -27.13 16.58
C LYS A 95 -3.21 -28.62 16.42
N GLN A 96 -3.15 -29.13 15.19
CA GLN A 96 -2.85 -30.54 14.93
C GLN A 96 -1.42 -30.89 15.38
N MET A 97 -0.43 -30.05 15.09
CA MET A 97 0.94 -30.27 15.56
C MET A 97 1.05 -30.21 17.09
N ALA A 98 0.37 -29.27 17.74
CA ALA A 98 0.39 -29.10 19.19
C ALA A 98 -0.28 -30.26 19.92
N ILE A 99 -1.34 -30.86 19.35
CA ILE A 99 -1.96 -32.07 19.90
C ILE A 99 -1.01 -33.26 19.73
N ALA A 100 -0.39 -33.41 18.56
CA ALA A 100 0.55 -34.50 18.30
C ALA A 100 1.81 -34.44 19.19
N GLN A 101 2.28 -33.24 19.53
CA GLN A 101 3.49 -33.03 20.35
C GLN A 101 3.21 -32.77 21.83
N GLY A 102 1.93 -32.74 22.26
CA GLY A 102 1.55 -32.52 23.66
C GLY A 102 1.70 -31.08 24.18
N TRP A 103 1.94 -30.10 23.31
CA TRP A 103 2.18 -28.68 23.66
C TRP A 103 0.92 -27.81 23.55
N TYR A 104 -0.27 -28.41 23.65
CA TYR A 104 -1.54 -27.71 23.45
C TYR A 104 -1.77 -26.53 24.42
N GLU A 105 -1.18 -26.58 25.62
CA GLU A 105 -1.23 -25.50 26.61
C GLU A 105 -0.44 -24.25 26.17
N GLN A 106 0.57 -24.40 25.31
CA GLN A 106 1.42 -23.29 24.84
C GLN A 106 0.88 -22.58 23.59
N ARG A 107 -0.31 -22.95 23.11
CA ARG A 107 -0.97 -22.34 21.95
C ARG A 107 -1.02 -20.80 22.01
N ARG A 108 -1.26 -20.27 23.22
CA ARG A 108 -1.39 -18.83 23.45
C ARG A 108 -0.06 -18.11 23.23
N ALA A 109 1.04 -18.69 23.73
CA ALA A 109 2.37 -18.12 23.53
C ALA A 109 2.76 -18.08 22.04
N LEU A 110 2.47 -19.15 21.30
CA LEU A 110 2.74 -19.21 19.85
C LEU A 110 1.91 -18.19 19.06
N GLN A 111 0.64 -17.99 19.40
CA GLN A 111 -0.20 -16.96 18.79
C GLN A 111 0.35 -15.55 19.06
N ILE A 112 0.77 -15.25 20.28
CA ILE A 112 1.39 -13.94 20.60
C ILE A 112 2.65 -13.73 19.77
N VAL A 113 3.55 -14.72 19.74
CA VAL A 113 4.80 -14.63 18.98
C VAL A 113 4.52 -14.41 17.49
N PHE A 114 3.55 -15.13 16.93
CA PHE A 114 3.15 -14.96 15.53
C PHE A 114 2.66 -13.53 15.23
N VAL A 115 1.76 -12.99 16.06
CA VAL A 115 1.23 -11.63 15.90
C VAL A 115 2.34 -10.59 16.04
N VAL A 116 3.22 -10.73 17.04
CA VAL A 116 4.36 -9.85 17.25
C VAL A 116 5.31 -9.89 16.06
N CYS A 117 5.63 -11.08 15.53
CA CYS A 117 6.50 -11.21 14.36
C CYS A 117 5.90 -10.52 13.13
N ILE A 118 4.63 -10.75 12.81
CA ILE A 118 3.94 -10.07 11.71
C ILE A 118 3.93 -8.55 11.92
N GLY A 119 3.64 -8.12 13.15
CA GLY A 119 3.65 -6.71 13.54
C GLY A 119 4.98 -6.03 13.28
N LEU A 120 6.07 -6.64 13.75
CA LEU A 120 7.42 -6.14 13.56
C LEU A 120 7.81 -6.15 12.08
N THR A 121 7.54 -7.24 11.35
CA THR A 121 7.83 -7.32 9.92
C THR A 121 7.12 -6.22 9.13
N MET A 122 5.84 -5.97 9.40
CA MET A 122 5.08 -4.93 8.70
C MET A 122 5.55 -3.52 9.09
N LEU A 123 5.90 -3.30 10.35
CA LEU A 123 6.47 -2.02 10.80
C LEU A 123 7.81 -1.72 10.10
N VAL A 124 8.72 -2.70 10.08
CA VAL A 124 10.02 -2.58 9.40
C VAL A 124 9.82 -2.31 7.91
N LEU A 125 8.89 -3.01 7.27
CA LEU A 125 8.57 -2.81 5.86
C LEU A 125 8.07 -1.38 5.58
N LEU A 126 7.11 -0.89 6.37
CA LEU A 126 6.57 0.47 6.24
C LEU A 126 7.63 1.55 6.48
N LEU A 127 8.50 1.36 7.48
CA LEU A 127 9.60 2.29 7.77
C LEU A 127 10.64 2.29 6.66
N THR A 128 11.00 1.12 6.13
CA THR A 128 11.95 0.99 5.02
C THR A 128 11.38 1.67 3.77
N LEU A 129 10.12 1.40 3.42
CA LEU A 129 9.43 2.08 2.32
C LEU A 129 9.38 3.59 2.55
N ARG A 130 9.09 4.04 3.78
CA ARG A 130 9.04 5.47 4.12
C ARG A 130 10.40 6.15 3.93
N ILE A 131 11.50 5.49 4.33
CA ILE A 131 12.85 6.03 4.22
C ILE A 131 13.28 6.07 2.75
N VAL A 132 13.16 4.96 2.04
CA VAL A 132 13.55 4.84 0.63
C VAL A 132 12.73 5.79 -0.26
N LEU A 133 11.46 6.00 0.09
CA LEU A 133 10.52 6.77 -0.72
C LEU A 133 10.11 8.10 -0.07
N PHE A 134 10.95 8.64 0.81
CA PHE A 134 10.66 9.87 1.56
C PHE A 134 10.25 11.05 0.65
N ASN A 135 10.82 11.12 -0.56
CA ASN A 135 10.49 12.15 -1.54
C ASN A 135 9.10 11.96 -2.19
N LEU A 136 8.61 10.72 -2.30
CA LEU A 136 7.33 10.39 -2.90
C LEU A 136 6.17 10.55 -1.91
N TRP A 137 6.41 10.43 -0.61
CA TRP A 137 5.42 10.68 0.44
C TRP A 137 4.64 11.96 0.21
N ARG A 138 5.34 13.06 -0.13
CA ARG A 138 4.70 14.37 -0.28
C ARG A 138 3.76 14.44 -1.46
N GLN A 139 3.99 13.59 -2.48
CA GLN A 139 3.21 13.53 -3.70
C GLN A 139 1.96 12.65 -3.53
N TYR A 140 2.06 11.58 -2.73
CA TYR A 140 1.03 10.54 -2.60
C TYR A 140 0.49 10.39 -1.17
N LYS A 141 0.18 11.51 -0.50
CA LYS A 141 -0.28 11.50 0.91
C LYS A 141 -1.49 10.59 1.16
N LEU A 142 -2.46 10.58 0.23
CA LEU A 142 -3.68 9.79 0.36
C LEU A 142 -3.39 8.28 0.31
N VAL A 143 -2.45 7.86 -0.54
CA VAL A 143 -2.00 6.47 -0.63
C VAL A 143 -1.32 6.03 0.67
N TRP A 144 -0.49 6.90 1.26
CA TRP A 144 0.14 6.61 2.55
C TRP A 144 -0.85 6.49 3.70
N MET A 145 -1.89 7.33 3.74
CA MET A 145 -2.95 7.19 4.74
C MET A 145 -3.72 5.88 4.55
N GLY A 146 -4.05 5.52 3.30
CA GLY A 146 -4.68 4.24 3.00
C GLY A 146 -3.81 3.04 3.36
N LEU A 147 -2.51 3.08 3.08
CA LEU A 147 -1.56 2.02 3.43
C LEU A 147 -1.43 1.88 4.96
N PHE A 148 -1.35 3.00 5.69
CA PHE A 148 -1.34 2.97 7.15
C PHE A 148 -2.61 2.35 7.73
N LEU A 149 -3.78 2.76 7.21
CA LEU A 149 -5.07 2.21 7.63
C LEU A 149 -5.17 0.71 7.32
N LEU A 150 -4.72 0.29 6.13
CA LEU A 150 -4.70 -1.12 5.71
C LEU A 150 -3.78 -1.95 6.62
N SER A 151 -2.58 -1.45 6.92
CA SER A 151 -1.66 -2.12 7.83
C SER A 151 -2.22 -2.20 9.24
N ALA A 152 -2.83 -1.12 9.76
CA ALA A 152 -3.49 -1.14 11.05
C ALA A 152 -4.62 -2.19 11.11
N PHE A 153 -5.44 -2.27 10.05
CA PHE A 153 -6.47 -3.29 9.93
C PHE A 153 -5.91 -4.71 9.97
N ILE A 154 -4.84 -4.99 9.21
CA ILE A 154 -4.18 -6.31 9.22
C ILE A 154 -3.65 -6.66 10.62
N LEU A 155 -3.08 -5.69 11.35
CA LEU A 155 -2.61 -5.89 12.73
C LEU A 155 -3.75 -6.15 13.70
N ILE A 156 -4.84 -5.38 13.61
CA ILE A 156 -6.04 -5.57 14.43
C ILE A 156 -6.59 -6.98 14.19
N ARG A 157 -6.68 -7.42 12.92
CA ARG A 157 -7.13 -8.78 12.57
C ARG A 157 -6.22 -9.85 13.15
N ALA A 158 -4.89 -9.66 13.09
CA ALA A 158 -3.94 -10.57 13.71
C ALA A 158 -4.04 -10.57 15.25
N ALA A 159 -4.30 -9.41 15.88
CA ALA A 159 -4.42 -9.29 17.32
C ALA A 159 -5.78 -9.77 17.88
N SER A 160 -6.85 -9.76 17.08
CA SER A 160 -8.20 -10.16 17.50
C SER A 160 -8.26 -11.61 18.04
N PHE A 161 -7.31 -12.46 17.65
CA PHE A 161 -7.10 -13.81 18.22
C PHE A 161 -6.96 -13.83 19.73
N HIS A 162 -6.53 -12.72 20.34
CA HIS A 162 -6.02 -12.76 21.70
C HIS A 162 -7.03 -12.35 22.80
N HIS A 163 -8.06 -11.54 22.51
CA HIS A 163 -9.26 -11.31 23.37
C HIS A 163 -10.18 -10.14 22.92
N ILE A 164 -10.07 -9.61 21.69
CA ILE A 164 -10.74 -8.33 21.30
C ILE A 164 -11.94 -8.58 20.37
N ASP A 165 -12.47 -9.81 20.32
CA ASP A 165 -13.53 -10.18 19.37
C ASP A 165 -14.91 -9.57 19.68
N ILE A 166 -15.07 -8.92 20.84
CA ILE A 166 -16.36 -8.36 21.28
C ILE A 166 -16.65 -6.99 20.65
N PHE A 167 -15.65 -6.13 20.50
CA PHE A 167 -15.87 -4.76 19.98
C PHE A 167 -15.93 -4.68 18.45
N ILE A 168 -15.46 -5.71 17.75
CA ILE A 168 -15.31 -5.73 16.28
C ILE A 168 -16.50 -6.42 15.58
N ARG A 169 -17.27 -7.24 16.30
CA ARG A 169 -18.53 -7.82 15.81
C ARG A 169 -19.74 -6.90 15.93
N GLU A 170 -19.58 -5.70 16.48
CA GLU A 170 -20.66 -4.72 16.44
C GLU A 170 -20.90 -4.30 14.98
N SER A 171 -22.01 -4.77 14.43
CA SER A 171 -22.44 -4.42 13.08
C SER A 171 -22.93 -2.97 13.08
N LEU A 172 -22.13 -2.05 12.55
CA LEU A 172 -22.61 -0.71 12.27
C LEU A 172 -23.51 -0.80 11.02
N PHE A 173 -24.81 -0.59 11.15
CA PHE A 173 -25.78 -0.71 10.04
C PHE A 173 -25.81 -2.09 9.34
N GLY A 174 -25.54 -3.19 10.07
CA GLY A 174 -25.52 -4.55 9.48
C GLY A 174 -24.26 -4.86 8.67
N LEU A 175 -23.28 -3.95 8.64
CA LEU A 175 -21.95 -4.13 8.07
C LEU A 175 -20.94 -4.37 9.18
N GLU A 176 -20.11 -5.39 9.03
CA GLU A 176 -18.98 -5.61 9.94
C GLU A 176 -17.98 -4.45 9.81
N LEU A 177 -17.60 -3.85 10.94
CA LEU A 177 -16.60 -2.78 10.98
C LEU A 177 -15.29 -3.17 10.26
N ASN A 178 -14.95 -4.47 10.28
CA ASN A 178 -13.83 -5.03 9.54
C ASN A 178 -13.89 -4.73 8.05
N VAL A 179 -15.03 -5.03 7.42
CA VAL A 179 -15.24 -4.82 5.99
C VAL A 179 -15.17 -3.33 5.66
N VAL A 180 -15.77 -2.49 6.50
CA VAL A 180 -15.77 -1.03 6.30
C VAL A 180 -14.35 -0.46 6.32
N LEU A 181 -13.56 -0.80 7.34
CA LEU A 181 -12.18 -0.32 7.48
C LEU A 181 -11.28 -0.79 6.33
N GLU A 182 -11.38 -2.07 5.95
CA GLU A 182 -10.60 -2.65 4.86
C GLU A 182 -10.94 -1.97 3.51
N ASN A 183 -12.24 -1.84 3.19
CA ASN A 183 -12.67 -1.21 1.95
C ASN A 183 -12.38 0.29 1.93
N LEU A 184 -12.47 0.99 3.06
CA LEU A 184 -12.09 2.39 3.17
C LEU A 184 -10.60 2.58 2.87
N ALA A 185 -9.73 1.73 3.42
CA ALA A 185 -8.30 1.77 3.15
C ALA A 185 -7.98 1.57 1.67
N LEU A 186 -8.62 0.57 1.04
CA LEU A 186 -8.47 0.31 -0.40
C LEU A 186 -8.99 1.46 -1.25
N LEU A 187 -10.13 2.05 -0.89
CA LEU A 187 -10.68 3.21 -1.57
C LEU A 187 -9.73 4.41 -1.50
N MET A 188 -9.12 4.67 -0.34
CA MET A 188 -8.10 5.73 -0.20
C MET A 188 -6.87 5.47 -1.09
N ILE A 189 -6.40 4.23 -1.19
CA ILE A 189 -5.30 3.87 -2.10
C ILE A 189 -5.69 4.13 -3.55
N ILE A 190 -6.87 3.66 -3.98
CA ILE A 190 -7.40 3.84 -5.33
C ILE A 190 -7.53 5.33 -5.66
N LEU A 191 -8.19 6.11 -4.80
CA LEU A 191 -8.35 7.55 -4.98
C LEU A 191 -7.00 8.27 -5.00
N GLY A 192 -6.04 7.83 -4.18
CA GLY A 192 -4.68 8.35 -4.15
C GLY A 192 -3.90 8.12 -5.45
N THR A 193 -4.28 7.13 -6.28
CA THR A 193 -3.68 6.96 -7.61
C THR A 193 -4.08 8.04 -8.61
N PHE A 194 -5.28 8.63 -8.42
CA PHE A 194 -5.77 9.76 -9.21
C PHE A 194 -5.33 11.10 -8.59
N TRP A 195 -5.38 11.20 -7.26
CA TRP A 195 -5.05 12.40 -6.51
C TRP A 195 -3.55 12.47 -6.22
N HIS A 196 -2.78 12.88 -7.23
CA HIS A 196 -1.39 13.28 -7.02
C HIS A 196 -1.26 14.79 -7.26
N ARG A 197 -0.50 15.47 -6.42
CA ARG A 197 -0.07 16.83 -6.78
C ARG A 197 0.93 16.66 -7.93
N PRO A 198 0.67 17.21 -9.13
CA PRO A 198 1.65 17.14 -10.20
C PRO A 198 2.97 17.72 -9.68
N SER A 199 4.08 17.01 -9.89
CA SER A 199 5.38 17.67 -9.88
C SER A 199 5.25 18.83 -10.87
N SER A 200 5.74 20.03 -10.52
CA SER A 200 5.64 21.19 -11.40
C SER A 200 6.20 20.81 -12.77
N LYS A 201 5.31 20.61 -13.76
CA LYS A 201 5.70 20.38 -15.14
C LYS A 201 6.17 21.74 -15.66
N PHE A 202 7.44 22.06 -15.47
CA PHE A 202 8.04 23.06 -16.33
C PHE A 202 8.39 22.38 -17.65
N ALA A 203 8.06 23.07 -18.73
CA ALA A 203 8.30 22.62 -20.09
C ALA A 203 9.79 22.31 -20.26
N GLU A 204 10.05 21.14 -20.81
CA GLU A 204 11.32 20.74 -21.42
C GLU A 204 11.57 21.59 -22.67
N ARG A 205 11.61 22.91 -22.51
CA ARG A 205 12.15 23.82 -23.51
C ARG A 205 13.48 24.31 -22.97
N THR A 206 14.53 23.72 -23.55
CA THR A 206 15.90 24.22 -23.53
C THR A 206 16.71 24.00 -22.24
N PHE A 207 16.73 22.78 -21.71
CA PHE A 207 17.91 22.34 -20.97
C PHE A 207 18.63 21.31 -21.85
N SER A 208 19.72 21.76 -22.48
CA SER A 208 20.56 20.92 -23.34
C SER A 208 20.90 19.60 -22.64
N ASN A 209 20.80 18.49 -23.38
CA ASN A 209 21.04 17.11 -22.93
C ASN A 209 22.43 16.84 -22.33
N THR A 210 23.29 17.85 -22.20
CA THR A 210 24.68 17.72 -21.77
C THR A 210 24.86 17.68 -20.25
N VAL A 211 23.87 18.05 -19.43
CA VAL A 211 24.04 18.14 -17.97
C VAL A 211 23.02 17.29 -17.21
N ARG A 212 23.14 15.96 -17.38
CA ARG A 212 22.63 14.98 -16.41
C ARG A 212 23.76 14.44 -15.53
N THR A 213 24.80 15.25 -15.32
CA THR A 213 25.72 15.07 -14.19
C THR A 213 25.00 15.55 -12.93
N LEU A 214 24.99 14.76 -11.86
CA LEU A 214 24.54 15.18 -10.52
C LEU A 214 25.46 16.32 -10.04
N LYS A 215 25.28 17.51 -10.56
CA LYS A 215 25.93 18.70 -10.02
C LYS A 215 25.15 19.11 -8.78
N ASP A 216 25.83 19.22 -7.65
CA ASP A 216 25.29 19.74 -6.39
C ASP A 216 25.00 21.25 -6.45
N TYR A 217 25.01 21.83 -7.64
CA TYR A 217 24.89 23.26 -7.87
C TYR A 217 24.08 23.58 -9.14
N TYR A 218 23.46 24.76 -9.15
CA TYR A 218 22.64 25.31 -10.23
C TYR A 218 23.26 26.63 -10.71
N GLU A 219 23.56 26.74 -12.01
CA GLU A 219 24.06 27.96 -12.64
C GLU A 219 22.87 28.80 -13.13
N ALA A 220 22.78 30.04 -12.67
CA ALA A 220 21.82 31.04 -13.11
C ALA A 220 22.52 32.11 -13.96
N SER A 221 21.88 32.54 -15.05
CA SER A 221 22.46 33.53 -15.96
C SER A 221 22.46 34.94 -15.39
N LYS A 222 21.49 35.30 -14.54
CA LYS A 222 21.42 36.63 -13.91
C LYS A 222 20.98 36.57 -12.46
N PRO A 223 21.42 37.52 -11.63
CA PRO A 223 20.89 37.66 -10.28
C PRO A 223 19.40 38.01 -10.35
N GLY A 224 18.57 37.30 -9.58
CA GLY A 224 17.11 37.48 -9.59
C GLY A 224 16.33 36.49 -10.45
N ASP A 225 16.99 35.66 -11.25
CA ASP A 225 16.33 34.64 -12.07
C ASP A 225 15.65 33.55 -11.22
N PRO A 226 14.60 32.89 -11.75
CA PRO A 226 13.99 31.75 -11.08
C PRO A 226 14.99 30.59 -10.98
N VAL A 227 15.26 30.14 -9.76
CA VAL A 227 16.12 28.98 -9.50
C VAL A 227 15.31 27.71 -9.58
N PHE A 228 15.88 26.66 -10.16
CA PHE A 228 15.27 25.33 -10.22
C PHE A 228 16.16 24.30 -9.52
N CYS A 229 15.53 23.31 -8.90
CA CYS A 229 16.26 22.23 -8.28
C CYS A 229 16.89 21.32 -9.36
N PRO A 230 18.21 21.10 -9.36
CA PRO A 230 18.88 20.26 -10.38
C PRO A 230 18.42 18.80 -10.33
N ARG A 231 17.90 18.33 -9.19
CA ARG A 231 17.44 16.95 -9.00
C ARG A 231 16.01 16.69 -9.45
N CYS A 232 15.12 17.69 -9.38
CA CYS A 232 13.68 17.47 -9.61
C CYS A 232 12.98 18.59 -10.37
N ALA A 233 13.74 19.56 -10.91
CA ALA A 233 13.27 20.71 -11.67
C ALA A 233 12.18 21.56 -10.97
N THR A 234 12.02 21.43 -9.65
CA THR A 234 11.06 22.25 -8.90
C THR A 234 11.59 23.67 -8.76
N LYS A 235 10.75 24.66 -9.07
CA LYS A 235 11.05 26.08 -8.86
C LYS A 235 11.24 26.38 -7.37
N ALA A 236 12.34 27.03 -7.03
CA ALA A 236 12.59 27.53 -5.70
C ALA A 236 11.70 28.75 -5.39
N ASN A 237 11.35 28.92 -4.12
CA ASN A 237 10.59 30.10 -3.68
C ASN A 237 11.44 31.38 -3.71
N ALA A 238 12.75 31.25 -3.54
CA ALA A 238 13.68 32.37 -3.58
C ALA A 238 14.31 32.50 -4.97
N LYS A 239 14.65 33.74 -5.34
CA LYS A 239 15.33 34.08 -6.60
C LYS A 239 16.83 33.80 -6.52
N ALA A 240 17.48 33.65 -7.67
CA ALA A 240 18.91 33.38 -7.78
C ALA A 240 19.73 34.45 -7.06
N ALA A 241 20.63 33.99 -6.20
CA ALA A 241 21.61 34.78 -5.48
C ALA A 241 22.91 33.97 -5.45
N HIS A 242 24.02 34.64 -5.74
CA HIS A 242 25.34 34.03 -5.81
C HIS A 242 25.70 33.37 -4.47
N GLU A 243 26.24 32.15 -4.52
CA GLU A 243 26.67 31.32 -3.38
C GLU A 243 25.61 31.02 -2.30
N ARG A 244 24.33 31.22 -2.62
CA ARG A 244 23.27 30.90 -1.67
C ARG A 244 22.94 29.41 -1.73
N THR A 245 22.86 28.77 -0.56
CA THR A 245 22.36 27.39 -0.44
C THR A 245 20.84 27.37 -0.54
N PHE A 246 20.31 26.56 -1.44
CA PHE A 246 18.89 26.30 -1.60
C PHE A 246 18.52 24.91 -1.11
N LYS A 247 17.35 24.78 -0.51
CA LYS A 247 16.72 23.50 -0.20
C LYS A 247 15.45 23.36 -1.01
N CYS A 248 15.38 22.35 -1.87
CA CYS A 248 14.19 22.10 -2.66
C CYS A 248 12.99 21.77 -1.76
N LYS A 249 11.86 22.48 -1.94
CA LYS A 249 10.62 22.23 -1.20
C LYS A 249 10.01 20.84 -1.48
N TYR A 250 10.27 20.29 -2.67
CA TYR A 250 9.73 19.01 -3.13
C TYR A 250 10.61 17.82 -2.76
N CYS A 251 11.88 17.81 -3.16
CA CYS A 251 12.78 16.66 -2.94
C CYS A 251 13.77 16.84 -1.78
N ALA A 252 13.70 17.95 -1.04
CA ALA A 252 14.60 18.30 0.07
C ALA A 252 16.11 18.33 -0.27
N PHE A 253 16.49 18.17 -1.55
CA PHE A 253 17.86 18.26 -2.02
C PHE A 253 18.41 19.66 -1.73
N LYS A 254 19.60 19.69 -1.13
CA LYS A 254 20.37 20.91 -0.91
C LYS A 254 21.29 21.11 -2.09
N TYR A 255 21.31 22.31 -2.64
CA TYR A 255 22.17 22.65 -3.77
C TYR A 255 22.59 24.11 -3.68
N LEU A 256 23.77 24.42 -4.20
CA LEU A 256 24.29 25.77 -4.30
C LEU A 256 23.80 26.45 -5.58
N VAL A 257 23.63 27.76 -5.56
CA VAL A 257 23.33 28.53 -6.77
C VAL A 257 24.50 29.44 -7.08
N TYR A 258 25.05 29.31 -8.27
CA TYR A 258 26.07 30.21 -8.79
C TYR A 258 25.44 31.10 -9.85
N VAL A 259 25.73 32.39 -9.78
CA VAL A 259 25.36 33.34 -10.83
C VAL A 259 26.62 33.59 -11.66
N THR A 260 26.57 33.24 -12.94
CA THR A 260 27.64 33.51 -13.91
C THR A 260 27.25 34.77 -14.66
N ASP A 261 27.89 35.89 -14.35
CA ASP A 261 27.72 37.16 -15.07
C ASP A 261 28.33 37.11 -16.48
#